data_AF-F0QPY7-F1
#
_entry.id   AF-F0QPY7-F1
#
_cell.length_a   1.000
_cell.length_b   1.000
_cell.length_c   1.000
_cell.angle_alpha   90.00
_cell.angle_beta   90.00
_cell.angle_gamma   90.00
#
_symmetry.space_group_name_H-M   'P 1'
#
loop_
_entity.id
_entity.type
_entity.pdbx_description
1 polymer ?
#
loop_
_entity_poly.entity_id
_entity_poly.type
_entity_poly.pdbx_seq_one_letter_code
_entity_poly.pdbx_strand_id
1 'polypeptide(L)'
;MPNNPIIIKLCEHLGPLYSTSANISGCEPIKTLKEAKSVFREYRDQFMIVNSGCVCSGINSTIYDYDKKEIIRAGEVPKWKLFN
;
A
#
# COMPACT_ATOMS: atom_id res chain seq x y z
N MET A 1 -3.08 6.02 8.96
CA MET A 1 -4.13 5.04 8.59
C MET A 1 -4.35 5.10 7.08
N PRO A 2 -4.51 3.98 6.34
CA PRO A 2 -4.82 4.02 4.91
C PRO A 2 -6.14 4.75 4.66
N ASN A 3 -6.17 5.63 3.65
CA ASN A 3 -7.38 6.33 3.23
C ASN A 3 -8.25 5.44 2.33
N ASN A 4 -8.69 4.31 2.86
CA ASN A 4 -9.52 3.35 2.13
C ASN A 4 -10.48 2.64 3.11
N PRO A 5 -11.81 2.79 2.93
CA PRO A 5 -12.79 2.25 3.88
C PRO A 5 -12.83 0.71 3.92
N ILE A 6 -12.52 0.03 2.82
CA ILE A 6 -12.47 -1.43 2.77
C ILE A 6 -11.28 -1.93 3.59
N ILE A 7 -10.11 -1.30 3.44
CA ILE A 7 -8.91 -1.66 4.20
C ILE A 7 -9.11 -1.35 5.70
N ILE A 8 -9.73 -0.22 6.03
CA ILE A 8 -10.04 0.12 7.43
C ILE A 8 -10.93 -0.95 8.07
N LYS A 9 -12.03 -1.33 7.41
CA LYS A 9 -12.91 -2.41 7.90
C LYS A 9 -12.16 -3.74 8.06
N LEU A 10 -11.25 -4.05 7.14
CA LEU A 10 -10.41 -5.24 7.22
C LEU A 10 -9.53 -5.21 8.48
N CYS A 11 -8.88 -4.07 8.76
CA CYS A 11 -8.08 -3.89 9.98
C CYS A 11 -8.93 -3.98 11.26
N GLU A 12 -10.17 -3.49 11.26
CA GLU A 12 -11.07 -3.60 12.42
C GLU A 12 -11.39 -5.06 12.77
N HIS A 13 -11.46 -5.93 11.76
CA HIS A 13 -11.80 -7.35 11.95
C HIS A 13 -10.57 -8.23 12.20
N LEU A 14 -9.43 -7.91 11.59
CA LEU A 14 -8.21 -8.72 11.63
C LEU A 14 -7.16 -8.19 12.60
N GLY A 15 -7.32 -6.96 13.11
CA GLY A 15 -6.29 -6.23 13.81
C GLY A 15 -5.31 -5.51 12.87
N PRO A 16 -4.18 -5.01 13.39
CA PRO A 16 -3.17 -4.32 12.59
C PRO A 16 -2.62 -5.20 11.47
N LEU A 17 -2.54 -4.64 10.26
CA LEU A 17 -1.98 -5.31 9.09
C LEU A 17 -0.59 -4.74 8.77
N TYR A 18 0.42 -5.61 8.81
CA TYR A 18 1.74 -5.30 8.26
C TYR A 18 1.71 -5.56 6.76
N SER A 19 2.08 -4.55 5.96
CA SER A 19 1.99 -4.65 4.51
C SER A 19 3.06 -3.79 3.81
N THR A 20 3.60 -4.35 2.73
CA THR A 20 4.46 -3.65 1.76
C THR A 20 3.69 -3.47 0.45
N SER A 21 4.35 -2.92 -0.57
CA SER A 21 3.81 -3.00 -1.93
C SER A 21 3.60 -4.46 -2.33
N ALA A 22 2.51 -4.73 -3.05
CA ALA A 22 2.20 -6.05 -3.60
C ALA A 22 2.96 -6.24 -4.91
N ASN A 23 4.14 -6.87 -4.85
CA ASN A 23 4.98 -7.16 -6.01
C ASN A 23 6.00 -8.26 -5.68
N ILE A 24 6.63 -8.81 -6.73
CA ILE A 24 7.86 -9.58 -6.61
C ILE A 24 9.00 -8.59 -6.31
N SER A 25 9.90 -8.92 -5.38
CA SER A 25 11.02 -8.05 -4.98
C SER A 25 11.84 -7.62 -6.20
N GLY A 26 12.11 -6.32 -6.31
CA GLY A 26 12.81 -5.72 -7.46
C GLY A 26 11.91 -5.37 -8.65
N CYS A 27 10.64 -5.78 -8.64
CA CYS A 27 9.66 -5.41 -9.66
C CYS A 27 8.78 -4.22 -9.22
N GLU A 28 8.12 -3.59 -10.19
CA GLU A 28 7.16 -2.52 -9.94
C GLU A 28 5.95 -2.99 -9.11
N PRO A 29 5.38 -2.12 -8.27
CA PRO A 29 4.12 -2.38 -7.56
C PRO A 29 2.95 -2.64 -8.50
N ILE A 30 2.16 -3.65 -8.18
CA ILE A 30 0.96 -4.02 -8.94
C ILE A 30 -0.13 -2.96 -8.75
N LYS A 31 -0.79 -2.59 -9.85
CA LYS A 31 -1.79 -1.52 -9.90
C LYS A 31 -3.21 -2.02 -10.15
N THR A 32 -3.36 -3.25 -10.65
CA THR A 32 -4.68 -3.79 -11.02
C THR A 32 -4.86 -5.26 -10.63
N LEU A 33 -6.11 -5.69 -10.45
CA LEU A 33 -6.44 -7.09 -10.19
C LEU A 33 -5.99 -8.03 -11.33
N LYS A 34 -6.07 -7.56 -12.58
CA LYS A 34 -5.64 -8.33 -13.76
C LYS A 34 -4.14 -8.59 -13.73
N GLU A 35 -3.37 -7.56 -13.42
CA GLU A 35 -1.93 -7.65 -13.25
C GLU A 35 -1.57 -8.59 -12.08
N ALA A 36 -2.24 -8.46 -10.93
CA ALA A 36 -2.04 -9.36 -9.78
C ALA A 36 -2.20 -10.84 -10.15
N LYS A 37 -3.29 -11.18 -10.84
CA LYS A 37 -3.58 -12.55 -11.28
C LYS A 37 -2.56 -13.07 -12.31
N SER A 38 -1.95 -12.18 -13.09
CA SER A 38 -0.93 -12.55 -14.08
C SER A 38 0.43 -12.76 -13.41
N VAL A 39 0.87 -11.80 -12.61
CA VAL A 39 2.20 -11.79 -11.95
C VAL A 39 2.32 -12.94 -10.97
N PHE A 40 1.26 -13.21 -10.20
CA PHE A 40 1.27 -14.26 -9.19
C PHE A 40 0.56 -15.54 -9.60
N ARG A 41 0.40 -15.79 -10.89
CA ARG A 41 -0.35 -16.94 -11.41
C ARG A 41 0.10 -18.27 -10.79
N GLU A 42 1.41 -18.44 -10.61
CA GLU A 42 2.02 -19.66 -10.05
C GLU A 42 1.76 -19.85 -8.55
N TYR A 43 1.40 -18.78 -7.84
CA TYR A 43 1.20 -18.76 -6.39
C TYR A 43 -0.26 -18.54 -5.99
N ARG A 44 -1.19 -18.57 -6.96
CA ARG A 44 -2.60 -18.19 -6.76
C ARG A 44 -3.32 -18.95 -5.65
N ASP A 45 -2.86 -20.17 -5.34
CA ASP A 45 -3.47 -21.05 -4.35
C ASP A 45 -2.84 -20.87 -2.95
N GLN A 46 -1.80 -20.04 -2.82
CA GLN A 46 -1.10 -19.79 -1.55
C GLN A 46 -1.62 -18.57 -0.79
N PHE A 47 -2.38 -17.69 -1.46
CA PHE A 47 -2.90 -16.47 -0.85
C PHE A 47 -4.15 -15.95 -1.54
N MET A 48 -4.83 -15.02 -0.87
CA MET A 48 -6.02 -14.36 -1.40
C MET A 48 -5.67 -13.02 -2.05
N ILE A 49 -6.21 -12.78 -3.24
CA ILE A 49 -6.14 -11.47 -3.89
C ILE A 49 -7.48 -10.77 -3.73
N VAL A 50 -7.49 -9.63 -3.05
CA VAL A 50 -8.70 -8.82 -2.81
C VAL A 50 -8.66 -7.56 -3.66
N ASN A 51 -9.77 -7.28 -4.36
CA ASN A 51 -9.94 -6.01 -5.04
C ASN A 51 -10.52 -4.98 -4.05
N SER A 52 -9.75 -3.94 -3.74
CA SER A 52 -10.15 -2.88 -2.81
C SER A 52 -11.14 -1.88 -3.41
N GLY A 53 -11.46 -1.97 -4.72
CA GLY A 53 -12.37 -1.05 -5.40
C GLY A 53 -11.82 0.37 -5.58
N CYS A 54 -10.60 0.65 -5.12
CA CYS A 54 -9.95 1.94 -5.27
C CYS A 54 -8.97 1.95 -6.44
N VAL A 55 -8.89 3.09 -7.12
CA VAL A 55 -7.87 3.32 -8.14
C VAL A 55 -6.53 3.50 -7.44
N CYS A 56 -5.52 2.74 -7.89
CA CYS A 56 -4.16 2.91 -7.40
C CYS A 56 -3.61 4.26 -7.86
N SER A 57 -3.15 5.11 -6.93
CA SER A 57 -2.51 6.39 -7.25
C SER A 57 -1.16 6.21 -7.96
N GLY A 58 -0.56 5.02 -7.85
CA GLY A 58 0.80 4.74 -8.32
C GLY A 58 1.89 5.44 -7.50
N ILE A 59 1.51 6.18 -6.46
CA ILE A 59 2.43 6.91 -5.58
C ILE A 59 2.36 6.25 -4.20
N ASN A 60 3.53 5.96 -3.65
CA ASN A 60 3.65 5.40 -2.31
C ASN A 60 3.33 6.43 -1.22
N SER A 61 3.11 5.95 0.00
CA SER A 61 2.96 6.83 1.17
C SER A 61 4.26 7.57 1.48
N THR A 62 4.12 8.84 1.88
CA THR A 62 5.20 9.62 2.49
C THR A 62 5.55 9.01 3.85
N ILE A 63 6.85 8.80 4.09
CA ILE A 63 7.37 8.35 5.39
C ILE A 63 8.08 9.52 6.04
N TYR A 64 7.62 9.88 7.25
CA TYR A 64 8.17 10.94 8.08
C TYR A 64 8.71 10.34 9.38
N ASP A 65 9.96 10.63 9.69
CA ASP A 65 10.58 10.32 10.98
C ASP A 65 10.11 11.36 12.00
N TYR A 66 9.27 10.93 12.94
CA TYR A 66 8.73 11.83 13.95
C TYR A 66 9.78 12.25 14.98
N ASP A 67 10.82 11.45 15.23
CA ASP A 67 11.84 11.74 16.23
C ASP A 67 12.89 12.72 15.67
N LYS A 68 13.34 12.49 14.44
CA LYS A 68 14.33 13.35 13.75
C LYS A 68 13.73 14.53 12.99
N LYS A 69 12.40 14.54 12.84
CA LYS A 69 11.67 15.56 12.08
C LYS A 69 12.08 15.64 10.60
N GLU A 70 12.32 14.51 9.96
CA GLU A 70 12.75 14.44 8.55
C GLU A 70 11.86 13.54 7.68
N ILE A 71 11.81 13.83 6.37
CA ILE A 71 11.13 12.95 5.41
C ILE A 71 12.13 11.87 4.98
N ILE A 72 11.88 10.62 5.38
CA ILE A 72 12.67 9.45 4.96
C ILE A 72 12.34 9.08 3.51
N ARG A 73 11.07 9.24 3.11
CA ARG A 73 10.62 8.92 1.75
C ARG A 73 9.50 9.86 1.34
N ALA A 74 9.69 10.59 0.25
CA ALA A 74 8.64 11.40 -0.37
C ALA A 74 7.57 10.49 -1.02
N GLY A 75 6.31 10.93 -0.98
CA GLY A 75 5.17 10.19 -1.49
C GLY A 75 3.96 11.12 -1.65
N GLU A 76 2.75 10.58 -1.48
CA GLU A 76 1.49 11.31 -1.73
C GLU A 76 1.27 12.54 -0.83
N VAL A 77 1.74 12.51 0.42
CA VAL A 77 1.61 13.65 1.34
C VAL A 77 2.74 14.64 1.10
N PRO A 78 2.47 15.88 0.67
CA PRO A 78 3.51 16.85 0.35
C PRO A 78 4.14 17.43 1.63
N LYS A 79 5.40 17.88 1.50
CA LYS A 79 6.21 18.41 2.61
C LYS A 79 5.48 19.49 3.42
N TRP A 80 4.83 20.44 2.77
CA TRP A 80 4.15 21.55 3.44
C TRP A 80 3.00 21.10 4.36
N LYS A 81 2.42 19.91 4.17
CA LYS A 81 1.41 19.36 5.09
C LYS A 81 2.00 18.79 6.39
N LEU A 82 3.30 18.53 6.43
CA LEU A 82 3.98 17.86 7.55
C LEU A 82 4.70 18.82 8.50
N PHE A 83 5.01 20.04 8.06
CA PHE A 83 5.82 21.02 8.79
C PHE A 83 5.06 22.34 9.08
N ASN A 84 3.73 22.30 9.02
CA ASN A 84 2.88 23.41 9.46
C ASN A 84 2.65 23.36 10.96
#